data_AF-A0A378ZPK8-F1
#
_entry.id   AF-A0A378ZPK8-F1
#
_cell.length_a   1.000
_cell.length_b   1.000
_cell.length_c   1.000
_cell.angle_alpha   90.00
_cell.angle_beta   90.00
_cell.angle_gamma   90.00
#
_symmetry.space_group_name_H-M   'P 1'
#
loop_
_entity.id
_entity.type
_entity.pdbx_description
1 polymer ?
#
loop_
_entity_poly.entity_id
_entity_poly.type
_entity_poly.pdbx_seq_one_letter_code
_entity_poly.pdbx_strand_id
1 'polypeptide(L)'
;MARKPSNPMLQRAQDVQTEIERLVAEAKDTHHGPGFSAPARNKLTGRLLEMQRMLEQVVREIDPVQLPLSFFDPTEPSLIGRFISIALVAQPRQRLEDLKGFYGAGVYALYYVGDFTPYAPVSRTETPIYVGKADPEGNPKSPVDQGTKLFDRLKEHRKSIRKVEGIDSNHFECRYLAVQSGYQAAAERHLISLFKPLWNNETKILFGIGKHGDSAETRTNNKSPWDTLHPGREWAKGNPEAVSRDAIVARVERHFTTATVFATVDSVLEAFLNDLRRTNDLVPPSELDSSGIVAESS
;
A
#
# COMPACT_ATOMS: atom_id res chain seq x y z
N MET A 1 35.58 51.05 18.58
CA MET A 1 34.56 49.98 18.70
C MET A 1 35.13 48.73 18.05
N ALA A 2 35.51 47.71 18.84
CA ALA A 2 36.03 46.46 18.30
C ALA A 2 34.86 45.64 17.70
N ARG A 3 34.98 45.24 16.42
CA ARG A 3 34.04 44.32 15.77
C ARG A 3 34.01 43.02 16.58
N LYS A 4 32.80 42.61 17.00
CA LYS A 4 32.55 41.31 17.64
C LYS A 4 33.19 40.21 16.77
N PRO A 5 33.96 39.25 17.34
CA PRO A 5 34.57 38.19 16.56
C PRO A 5 33.49 37.44 15.77
N SER A 6 33.71 37.25 14.47
CA SER A 6 32.82 36.49 13.60
C SER A 6 32.66 35.08 14.17
N ASN A 7 31.42 34.62 14.34
CA ASN A 7 31.19 33.27 14.84
C ASN A 7 31.79 32.28 13.83
N PRO A 8 32.74 31.40 14.23
CA PRO A 8 33.35 30.45 13.30
C PRO A 8 32.32 29.54 12.61
N MET A 9 31.14 29.33 13.20
CA MET A 9 30.02 28.64 12.54
C MET A 9 29.39 29.45 11.40
N LEU A 10 29.31 30.79 11.52
CA LEU A 10 28.82 31.65 10.43
C LEU A 10 29.76 31.57 9.22
N GLN A 11 31.07 31.54 9.46
CA GLN A 11 32.04 31.38 8.38
C GLN A 11 31.89 30.02 7.69
N ARG A 12 31.77 28.93 8.46
CA ARG A 12 31.53 27.59 7.90
C ARG A 12 30.21 27.51 7.10
N ALA A 13 29.16 28.17 7.58
CA ALA A 13 27.88 28.23 6.85
C ALA A 13 28.00 29.00 5.52
N GLN A 14 28.78 30.08 5.49
CA GLN A 14 29.08 30.84 4.27
C GLN A 14 29.88 30.01 3.26
N ASP A 15 30.85 29.22 3.73
CA ASP A 15 31.64 28.33 2.86
C ASP A 15 30.73 27.26 2.23
N VAL A 16 29.83 26.65 3.02
CA VAL A 16 28.83 25.69 2.51
C VAL A 16 27.86 26.34 1.53
N GLN A 17 27.38 27.54 1.83
CA GLN A 17 26.48 28.29 0.95
C GLN A 17 27.14 28.56 -0.40
N THR A 18 28.41 28.96 -0.41
CA THR A 18 29.18 29.23 -1.63
C THR A 18 29.28 27.98 -2.51
N GLU A 19 29.50 26.80 -1.91
CA GLU A 19 29.56 25.54 -2.66
C GLU A 19 28.18 25.13 -3.21
N ILE A 20 27.10 25.38 -2.47
CA ILE A 20 25.73 25.16 -2.96
C ILE A 20 25.42 26.09 -4.13
N GLU A 21 25.77 27.37 -4.04
CA GLU A 21 25.59 28.34 -5.13
C GLU A 21 26.34 27.91 -6.39
N ARG A 22 27.56 27.38 -6.23
CA ARG A 22 28.34 26.81 -7.32
C ARG A 22 27.65 25.58 -7.94
N LEU A 23 27.17 24.64 -7.12
CA LEU A 23 26.42 23.47 -7.60
C LEU A 23 25.15 23.88 -8.37
N VAL A 24 24.44 24.91 -7.90
CA VAL A 24 23.25 25.44 -8.59
C VAL A 24 23.61 26.05 -9.94
N ALA A 25 24.74 26.76 -10.04
CA ALA A 25 25.22 27.30 -11.32
C ALA A 25 25.57 26.18 -12.31
N GLU A 26 26.35 25.18 -11.87
CA GLU A 26 26.72 24.02 -12.68
C GLU A 26 25.50 23.17 -13.09
N ALA A 27 24.47 23.08 -12.23
CA ALA A 27 23.21 22.42 -12.54
C ALA A 27 22.38 23.15 -13.62
N LYS A 28 22.41 24.48 -13.63
CA LYS A 28 21.72 25.30 -14.65
C LYS A 28 22.35 25.13 -16.04
N ASP A 29 23.66 25.02 -16.10
CA ASP A 29 24.40 24.79 -17.35
C ASP A 29 24.20 23.37 -17.90
N THR A 30 23.75 22.43 -17.06
CA THR A 30 23.53 21.02 -17.43
C THR A 30 22.07 20.67 -17.72
N HIS A 31 21.10 21.56 -17.48
CA HIS A 31 19.67 21.30 -17.74
C HIS A 31 19.33 20.94 -19.20
N HIS A 32 20.21 21.28 -20.16
CA HIS A 32 20.09 20.93 -21.58
C HIS A 32 21.39 20.35 -22.19
N GLY A 33 22.40 20.02 -21.38
CA GLY A 33 23.72 19.57 -21.86
C GLY A 33 23.80 18.06 -22.12
N PRO A 34 24.49 17.60 -23.19
CA PRO A 34 24.76 16.20 -23.43
C PRO A 34 25.72 15.66 -22.35
N GLY A 35 25.25 14.75 -21.49
CA GLY A 35 26.13 14.09 -20.51
C GLY A 35 25.48 13.56 -19.23
N PHE A 36 24.24 13.96 -18.90
CA PHE A 36 23.62 13.60 -17.62
C PHE A 36 22.62 12.43 -17.76
N SER A 37 23.10 11.19 -17.61
CA SER A 37 22.27 9.98 -17.66
C SER A 37 21.24 9.93 -16.52
N ALA A 38 20.11 9.23 -16.72
CA ALA A 38 19.08 9.09 -15.69
C ALA A 38 19.58 8.47 -14.36
N PRO A 39 20.47 7.47 -14.36
CA PRO A 39 21.07 6.95 -13.12
C PRO A 39 21.93 7.98 -12.38
N ALA A 40 22.71 8.78 -13.10
CA ALA A 40 23.53 9.84 -12.50
C ALA A 40 22.67 10.93 -11.86
N ARG A 41 21.54 11.29 -12.50
CA ARG A 41 20.52 12.17 -11.93
C ARG A 41 19.97 11.65 -10.62
N ASN A 42 19.47 10.42 -10.59
CA ASN A 42 18.88 9.83 -9.38
C ASN A 42 19.88 9.78 -8.22
N LYS A 43 21.14 9.43 -8.51
CA LYS A 43 22.20 9.40 -7.49
C LYS A 43 22.53 10.79 -6.95
N LEU A 44 22.61 11.80 -7.83
CA LEU A 44 22.83 13.19 -7.41
C LEU A 44 21.66 13.70 -6.57
N THR A 45 20.42 13.51 -7.03
CA THR A 45 19.21 13.88 -6.27
C THR A 45 19.21 13.23 -4.88
N GLY A 46 19.54 11.93 -4.78
CA GLY A 46 19.62 11.25 -3.49
C GLY A 46 20.62 11.89 -2.53
N ARG A 47 21.82 12.24 -3.01
CA ARG A 47 22.84 12.94 -2.20
C ARG A 47 22.40 14.33 -1.76
N LEU A 48 21.72 15.08 -2.64
CA LEU A 48 21.22 16.41 -2.31
C LEU A 48 20.12 16.35 -1.23
N LEU A 49 19.24 15.36 -1.30
CA LEU A 49 18.22 15.12 -0.27
C LEU A 49 18.86 14.73 1.08
N GLU A 50 19.93 13.93 1.07
CA GLU A 50 20.70 13.60 2.27
C GLU A 50 21.36 14.85 2.88
N MET A 51 21.96 15.71 2.04
CA MET A 51 22.52 16.99 2.48
C MET A 51 21.45 17.91 3.10
N GLN A 52 20.27 17.99 2.50
CA GLN A 52 19.15 18.76 3.04
C GLN A 52 18.81 18.30 4.47
N ARG A 53 18.72 16.99 4.71
CA ARG A 53 18.46 16.44 6.05
C ARG A 53 19.54 16.81 7.06
N MET A 54 20.81 16.75 6.66
CA MET A 54 21.92 17.16 7.54
C MET A 54 21.88 18.66 7.88
N LEU A 55 21.54 19.51 6.90
CA LEU A 55 21.38 20.95 7.13
C LEU A 55 20.19 21.25 8.05
N GLU A 56 19.06 20.57 7.86
CA GLU A 56 17.91 20.65 8.77
C GLU A 56 18.28 20.22 10.19
N GLN A 57 19.11 19.19 10.36
CA GLN A 57 19.62 18.79 11.67
C GLN A 57 20.49 19.90 12.30
N VAL A 58 21.40 20.53 11.54
CA VAL A 58 22.21 21.64 12.06
C VAL A 58 21.32 22.81 12.51
N VAL A 59 20.28 23.15 11.74
CA VAL A 59 19.31 24.18 12.12
C VAL A 59 18.62 23.84 13.44
N ARG A 60 18.26 22.57 13.67
CA ARG A 60 17.65 22.13 14.93
C ARG A 60 18.59 22.20 16.12
N GLU A 61 19.87 21.90 15.94
CA GLU A 61 20.86 21.94 17.03
C GLU A 61 21.22 23.37 17.46
N ILE A 62 21.07 24.36 16.56
CA ILE A 62 21.36 25.77 16.85
C ILE A 62 20.13 26.58 17.27
N ASP A 63 18.92 26.06 17.07
CA ASP A 63 17.70 26.71 17.51
C ASP A 63 17.53 26.54 19.03
N PRO A 64 17.61 27.61 19.83
CA PRO A 64 17.44 27.53 21.28
C PRO A 64 16.00 27.17 21.69
N VAL A 65 15.05 27.24 20.75
CA VAL A 65 13.65 26.91 20.97
C VAL A 65 13.40 25.46 20.54
N GLN A 66 13.02 24.62 21.50
CA GLN A 66 12.70 23.23 21.21
C GLN A 66 11.47 23.13 20.31
N LEU A 67 11.57 22.36 19.22
CA LEU A 67 10.42 21.94 18.45
C LEU A 67 9.47 21.11 19.33
N PRO A 68 8.16 21.14 19.07
CA PRO A 68 7.23 20.26 19.76
C PRO A 68 7.63 18.80 19.52
N LEU A 69 7.35 17.94 20.50
CA LEU A 69 7.64 16.50 20.42
C LEU A 69 6.99 15.81 19.21
N SER A 70 5.96 16.43 18.63
CA SER A 70 5.29 15.94 17.44
C SER A 70 4.68 17.08 16.62
N PHE A 71 4.64 16.94 15.30
CA PHE A 71 4.00 17.89 14.38
C PHE A 71 3.03 17.15 13.46
N PHE A 72 1.75 17.57 13.46
CA PHE A 72 0.70 16.98 12.63
C PHE A 72 0.33 17.92 11.48
N ASP A 73 0.59 17.49 10.25
CA ASP A 73 0.13 18.18 9.05
C ASP A 73 -1.23 17.59 8.60
N PRO A 74 -2.36 18.27 8.86
CA PRO A 74 -3.68 17.76 8.48
C PRO A 74 -3.90 17.69 6.96
N THR A 75 -2.99 18.26 6.17
CA THR A 75 -3.06 18.27 4.71
C THR A 75 -2.28 17.14 4.05
N GLU A 76 -1.57 16.30 4.84
CA GLU A 76 -0.82 15.16 4.32
C GLU A 76 -1.76 14.19 3.57
N PRO A 77 -1.58 13.99 2.24
CA PRO A 77 -2.54 13.21 1.45
C PRO A 77 -2.69 11.74 1.88
N SER A 78 -1.67 11.18 2.54
CA SER A 78 -1.70 9.81 3.06
C SER A 78 -2.74 9.63 4.19
N LEU A 79 -3.04 10.71 4.94
CA LEU A 79 -3.99 10.70 6.06
C LEU A 79 -5.40 10.33 5.63
N ILE A 80 -5.81 10.69 4.42
CA ILE A 80 -7.15 10.35 3.94
C ILE A 80 -7.28 8.84 3.73
N GLY A 81 -6.27 8.18 3.16
CA GLY A 81 -6.27 6.72 3.00
C GLY A 81 -6.34 6.00 4.35
N ARG A 82 -5.60 6.52 5.32
CA ARG A 82 -5.61 6.12 6.74
C ARG A 82 -7.00 6.20 7.37
N PHE A 83 -7.64 7.37 7.34
CA PHE A 83 -8.97 7.55 7.94
C PHE A 83 -10.04 6.68 7.28
N ILE A 84 -10.00 6.54 5.94
CA ILE A 84 -10.90 5.64 5.22
C ILE A 84 -10.69 4.18 5.65
N SER A 85 -9.45 3.80 5.94
CA SER A 85 -9.13 2.43 6.39
C SER A 85 -9.74 2.12 7.77
N ILE A 86 -9.65 3.05 8.72
CA ILE A 86 -10.36 2.91 10.01
C ILE A 86 -11.87 2.86 9.78
N ALA A 87 -12.39 3.78 8.96
CA ALA A 87 -13.82 3.85 8.69
C ALA A 87 -14.34 2.55 8.05
N LEU A 88 -13.54 1.89 7.20
CA LEU A 88 -13.85 0.57 6.66
C LEU A 88 -13.89 -0.45 7.79
N VAL A 89 -12.85 -0.54 8.63
CA VAL A 89 -12.78 -1.49 9.75
C VAL A 89 -13.92 -1.30 10.76
N ALA A 90 -14.40 -0.08 10.94
CA ALA A 90 -15.55 0.23 11.78
C ALA A 90 -16.89 -0.28 11.23
N GLN A 91 -16.96 -0.64 9.93
CA GLN A 91 -18.19 -1.20 9.36
C GLN A 91 -18.45 -2.62 9.90
N PRO A 92 -19.72 -3.01 10.11
CA PRO A 92 -20.04 -4.37 10.48
C PRO A 92 -19.63 -5.33 9.35
N ARG A 93 -19.18 -6.52 9.72
CA ARG A 93 -18.97 -7.59 8.75
C ARG A 93 -20.31 -8.09 8.25
N GLN A 94 -20.35 -8.42 6.97
CA GLN A 94 -21.50 -9.04 6.34
C GLN A 94 -21.04 -10.31 5.62
N ARG A 95 -21.87 -11.36 5.68
CA ARG A 95 -21.64 -12.58 4.91
C ARG A 95 -21.61 -12.23 3.42
N LEU A 96 -20.57 -12.68 2.72
CA LEU A 96 -20.42 -12.42 1.28
C LEU A 96 -21.62 -12.97 0.49
N GLU A 97 -22.21 -14.04 0.98
CA GLU A 97 -23.37 -14.72 0.42
C GLU A 97 -24.67 -13.90 0.50
N ASP A 98 -24.84 -13.10 1.55
CA ASP A 98 -26.11 -12.42 1.86
C ASP A 98 -26.19 -11.01 1.22
N LEU A 99 -25.16 -10.58 0.50
CA LEU A 99 -25.11 -9.26 -0.12
C LEU A 99 -26.24 -9.06 -1.14
N LYS A 100 -26.98 -7.97 -0.95
CA LYS A 100 -27.95 -7.42 -1.89
C LYS A 100 -27.32 -6.29 -2.70
N GLY A 101 -27.92 -5.94 -3.85
CA GLY A 101 -27.43 -4.85 -4.68
C GLY A 101 -27.43 -3.51 -3.93
N PHE A 102 -26.35 -2.74 -4.04
CA PHE A 102 -26.22 -1.41 -3.44
C PHE A 102 -25.39 -0.50 -4.34
N TYR A 103 -25.63 0.80 -4.21
CA TYR A 103 -24.90 1.85 -4.92
C TYR A 103 -23.60 2.21 -4.19
N GLY A 104 -22.57 2.58 -4.95
CA GLY A 104 -21.29 3.05 -4.47
C GLY A 104 -20.08 2.43 -5.18
N ALA A 105 -19.03 3.24 -5.27
CA ALA A 105 -17.68 2.86 -5.63
C ALA A 105 -16.75 3.17 -4.44
N GLY A 106 -15.72 2.36 -4.22
CA GLY A 106 -14.97 2.48 -2.99
C GLY A 106 -13.96 1.38 -2.73
N VAL A 107 -13.76 1.06 -1.46
CA VAL A 107 -12.89 -0.02 -0.98
C VAL A 107 -13.67 -1.13 -0.31
N TYR A 108 -13.12 -2.33 -0.35
CA TYR A 108 -13.66 -3.50 0.32
C TYR A 108 -12.56 -4.43 0.81
N ALA A 109 -12.90 -5.27 1.78
CA ALA A 109 -12.03 -6.30 2.32
C ALA A 109 -12.81 -7.59 2.49
N LEU A 110 -12.20 -8.73 2.15
CA LEU A 110 -12.73 -10.07 2.36
C LEU A 110 -12.05 -10.69 3.58
N TYR A 111 -12.83 -11.35 4.42
CA TYR A 111 -12.38 -12.02 5.64
C TYR A 111 -12.75 -13.49 5.56
N TYR A 112 -11.85 -14.35 6.03
CA TYR A 112 -12.06 -15.78 6.05
C TYR A 112 -12.54 -16.23 7.44
N VAL A 113 -13.51 -17.14 7.48
CA VAL A 113 -14.06 -17.70 8.74
C VAL A 113 -14.18 -19.23 8.74
N GLY A 114 -13.63 -19.88 7.72
CA GLY A 114 -13.64 -21.33 7.55
C GLY A 114 -12.44 -22.04 8.17
N ASP A 115 -12.21 -23.28 7.76
CA ASP A 115 -11.29 -24.24 8.35
C ASP A 115 -10.18 -24.75 7.39
N PHE A 116 -10.04 -24.16 6.21
CA PHE A 116 -8.97 -24.50 5.27
C PHE A 116 -7.60 -24.24 5.91
N THR A 117 -6.85 -25.32 6.16
CA THR A 117 -5.62 -25.29 6.99
C THR A 117 -4.64 -24.18 6.63
N PRO A 118 -4.31 -23.91 5.34
CA PRO A 118 -3.42 -22.81 4.99
C PRO A 118 -3.91 -21.41 5.44
N TYR A 119 -5.20 -21.24 5.72
CA TYR A 119 -5.80 -19.96 6.14
C TYR A 119 -6.17 -19.90 7.61
N ALA A 120 -5.89 -20.96 8.38
CA ALA A 120 -6.18 -21.00 9.81
C ALA A 120 -5.68 -19.74 10.57
N PRO A 121 -4.48 -19.17 10.28
CA PRO A 121 -4.00 -17.99 11.01
C PRO A 121 -4.89 -16.74 10.86
N VAL A 122 -5.63 -16.59 9.77
CA VAL A 122 -6.51 -15.42 9.53
C VAL A 122 -8.00 -15.75 9.70
N SER A 123 -8.33 -17.00 10.02
CA SER A 123 -9.71 -17.41 10.20
C SER A 123 -10.30 -16.74 11.45
N ARG A 124 -11.44 -16.06 11.30
CA ARG A 124 -12.17 -15.38 12.39
C ARG A 124 -11.35 -14.32 13.11
N THR A 125 -10.37 -13.72 12.43
CA THR A 125 -9.61 -12.56 12.92
C THR A 125 -10.00 -11.30 12.14
N GLU A 126 -9.54 -10.14 12.58
CA GLU A 126 -9.61 -8.82 11.91
C GLU A 126 -8.60 -8.62 10.77
N THR A 127 -7.83 -9.65 10.41
CA THR A 127 -6.97 -9.61 9.22
C THR A 127 -7.74 -10.05 7.98
N PRO A 128 -7.95 -9.18 6.98
CA PRO A 128 -8.55 -9.57 5.72
C PRO A 128 -7.61 -10.48 4.93
N ILE A 129 -8.17 -11.44 4.22
CA ILE A 129 -7.43 -12.31 3.29
C ILE A 129 -7.22 -11.62 1.93
N TYR A 130 -8.07 -10.64 1.60
CA TYR A 130 -7.97 -9.83 0.40
C TYR A 130 -8.53 -8.42 0.65
N VAL A 131 -7.89 -7.43 0.04
CA VAL A 131 -8.37 -6.05 -0.02
C VAL A 131 -8.42 -5.63 -1.48
N GLY A 132 -9.45 -4.89 -1.86
CA GLY A 132 -9.53 -4.32 -3.19
C GLY A 132 -10.32 -3.02 -3.24
N LYS A 133 -10.29 -2.39 -4.40
CA LYS A 133 -11.15 -1.26 -4.74
C LYS A 133 -12.05 -1.52 -5.94
N ALA A 134 -13.06 -0.68 -6.06
CA ALA A 134 -13.89 -0.54 -7.25
C ALA A 134 -14.00 0.94 -7.60
N ASP A 135 -13.52 1.32 -8.79
CA ASP A 135 -13.55 2.70 -9.26
C ASP A 135 -14.88 3.01 -9.97
N PRO A 136 -15.41 4.23 -9.82
CA PRO A 136 -16.53 4.69 -10.62
C PRO A 136 -16.09 5.07 -12.03
N GLU A 137 -17.06 5.23 -12.94
CA GLU A 137 -16.82 5.88 -14.23
C GLU A 137 -16.85 7.40 -14.05
N GLY A 138 -15.81 8.10 -14.52
CA GLY A 138 -15.69 9.54 -14.37
C GLY A 138 -15.45 9.99 -12.93
N ASN A 139 -16.03 11.14 -12.54
CA ASN A 139 -15.87 11.73 -11.20
C ASN A 139 -17.23 12.05 -10.54
N PRO A 140 -18.09 11.03 -10.32
CA PRO A 140 -19.41 11.23 -9.72
C PRO A 140 -19.29 11.75 -8.29
N LYS A 141 -20.32 12.51 -7.87
CA LYS A 141 -20.39 13.18 -6.56
C LYS A 141 -21.31 12.48 -5.56
N SER A 142 -22.12 11.51 -6.00
CA SER A 142 -23.00 10.73 -5.13
C SER A 142 -22.78 9.23 -5.31
N PRO A 143 -23.08 8.39 -4.30
CA PRO A 143 -23.03 6.93 -4.46
C PRO A 143 -23.94 6.41 -5.57
N VAL A 144 -25.09 7.05 -5.81
CA VAL A 144 -26.02 6.65 -6.88
C VAL A 144 -25.37 6.81 -8.25
N ASP A 145 -24.71 7.95 -8.49
CA ASP A 145 -24.01 8.23 -9.74
C ASP A 145 -22.75 7.35 -9.92
N GLN A 146 -22.21 6.81 -8.82
CA GLN A 146 -21.13 5.82 -8.87
C GLN A 146 -21.61 4.46 -9.40
N GLY A 147 -22.93 4.20 -9.44
CA GLY A 147 -23.49 2.90 -9.82
C GLY A 147 -23.22 1.81 -8.79
N THR A 148 -23.28 0.54 -9.18
CA THR A 148 -23.18 -0.62 -8.26
C THR A 148 -21.77 -1.23 -8.16
N LYS A 149 -20.72 -0.43 -8.43
CA LYS A 149 -19.35 -0.92 -8.69
C LYS A 149 -18.80 -1.82 -7.57
N LEU A 150 -18.97 -1.45 -6.31
CA LEU A 150 -18.55 -2.28 -5.17
C LEU A 150 -19.30 -3.61 -5.12
N PHE A 151 -20.62 -3.57 -5.24
CA PHE A 151 -21.45 -4.77 -5.23
C PHE A 151 -21.08 -5.72 -6.37
N ASP A 152 -20.91 -5.18 -7.58
CA ASP A 152 -20.54 -5.97 -8.75
C ASP A 152 -19.20 -6.66 -8.54
N ARG A 153 -18.22 -5.97 -7.96
CA ARG A 153 -16.90 -6.54 -7.72
C ARG A 153 -16.90 -7.62 -6.63
N LEU A 154 -17.62 -7.41 -5.54
CA LEU A 154 -17.83 -8.44 -4.50
C LEU A 154 -18.58 -9.66 -5.05
N LYS A 155 -19.59 -9.43 -5.90
CA LYS A 155 -20.35 -10.48 -6.57
C LYS A 155 -19.46 -11.31 -7.51
N GLU A 156 -18.49 -10.69 -8.18
CA GLU A 156 -17.50 -11.38 -9.00
C GLU A 156 -16.57 -12.26 -8.15
N HIS A 157 -16.04 -11.73 -7.03
CA HIS A 157 -15.22 -12.54 -6.11
C HIS A 157 -16.00 -13.73 -5.57
N ARG A 158 -17.26 -13.53 -5.15
CA ARG A 158 -18.15 -14.62 -4.73
C ARG A 158 -18.29 -15.69 -5.82
N LYS A 159 -18.52 -15.27 -7.08
CA LYS A 159 -18.60 -16.21 -8.21
C LYS A 159 -17.29 -16.96 -8.45
N SER A 160 -16.14 -16.31 -8.29
CA SER A 160 -14.82 -16.94 -8.43
C SER A 160 -14.57 -17.98 -7.33
N ILE A 161 -14.91 -17.67 -6.08
CA ILE A 161 -14.76 -18.58 -4.94
C ILE A 161 -15.69 -19.80 -5.09
N ARG A 162 -16.93 -19.62 -5.56
CA ARG A 162 -17.86 -20.74 -5.80
C ARG A 162 -17.42 -21.73 -6.88
N LYS A 163 -16.48 -21.34 -7.74
CA LYS A 163 -16.00 -22.17 -8.85
C LYS A 163 -14.82 -23.05 -8.49
N VAL A 164 -14.27 -22.92 -7.28
CA VAL A 164 -13.02 -23.58 -6.91
C VAL A 164 -13.21 -24.59 -5.78
N GLU A 165 -12.31 -25.55 -5.74
CA GLU A 165 -12.23 -26.56 -4.69
C GLU A 165 -11.44 -26.05 -3.48
N GLY A 166 -11.67 -26.65 -2.31
CA GLY A 166 -10.91 -26.40 -1.08
C GLY A 166 -11.41 -25.23 -0.22
N ILE A 167 -12.22 -24.32 -0.77
CA ILE A 167 -12.85 -23.22 -0.04
C ILE A 167 -14.32 -23.07 -0.43
N ASP A 168 -15.15 -22.63 0.53
CA ASP A 168 -16.58 -22.36 0.34
C ASP A 168 -16.84 -20.86 0.50
N SER A 169 -17.63 -20.26 -0.39
CA SER A 169 -18.03 -18.85 -0.31
C SER A 169 -18.84 -18.50 0.94
N ASN A 170 -19.50 -19.48 1.58
CA ASN A 170 -20.15 -19.31 2.88
C ASN A 170 -19.16 -19.04 4.02
N HIS A 171 -17.89 -19.38 3.85
CA HIS A 171 -16.82 -19.13 4.80
C HIS A 171 -16.15 -17.77 4.59
N PHE A 172 -16.79 -16.86 3.86
CA PHE A 172 -16.28 -15.51 3.64
C PHE A 172 -17.26 -14.44 4.10
N GLU A 173 -16.71 -13.47 4.81
CA GLU A 173 -17.37 -12.22 5.16
C GLU A 173 -16.69 -11.07 4.43
N CYS A 174 -17.32 -9.92 4.41
CA CYS A 174 -16.75 -8.72 3.83
C CYS A 174 -17.11 -7.47 4.63
N ARG A 175 -16.25 -6.47 4.48
CA ARG A 175 -16.57 -5.07 4.74
C ARG A 175 -16.43 -4.31 3.44
N TYR A 176 -17.25 -3.28 3.26
CA TYR A 176 -17.17 -2.40 2.12
C TYR A 176 -17.55 -0.99 2.53
N LEU A 177 -16.94 0.00 1.89
CA LEU A 177 -17.19 1.40 2.15
C LEU A 177 -17.15 2.17 0.83
N ALA A 178 -18.31 2.72 0.45
CA ALA A 178 -18.37 3.69 -0.64
C ALA A 178 -17.64 4.97 -0.21
N VAL A 179 -16.77 5.48 -1.06
CA VAL A 179 -16.00 6.71 -0.80
C VAL A 179 -16.10 7.65 -1.97
N GLN A 180 -15.84 8.94 -1.73
CA GLN A 180 -15.78 9.92 -2.80
C GLN A 180 -14.69 9.54 -3.82
N SER A 181 -15.00 9.76 -5.10
CA SER A 181 -14.13 9.50 -6.24
C SER A 181 -12.76 10.16 -6.05
N GLY A 182 -11.69 9.37 -6.22
CA GLY A 182 -10.30 9.79 -6.07
C GLY A 182 -9.61 9.25 -4.82
N TYR A 183 -10.35 8.77 -3.82
CA TYR A 183 -9.77 8.27 -2.57
C TYR A 183 -9.60 6.75 -2.49
N GLN A 184 -10.18 6.01 -3.44
CA GLN A 184 -10.17 4.54 -3.45
C GLN A 184 -8.75 3.97 -3.40
N ALA A 185 -7.85 4.48 -4.25
CA ALA A 185 -6.51 3.97 -4.39
C ALA A 185 -5.63 4.25 -3.16
N ALA A 186 -5.81 5.40 -2.51
CA ALA A 186 -5.06 5.72 -1.28
C ALA A 186 -5.47 4.78 -0.13
N ALA A 187 -6.77 4.54 0.03
CA ALA A 187 -7.30 3.64 1.04
C ALA A 187 -6.90 2.18 0.79
N GLU A 188 -7.04 1.69 -0.44
CA GLU A 188 -6.60 0.33 -0.81
C GLU A 188 -5.11 0.12 -0.51
N ARG A 189 -4.24 1.06 -0.93
CA ARG A 189 -2.80 0.98 -0.66
C ARG A 189 -2.49 0.95 0.83
N HIS A 190 -3.17 1.77 1.64
CA HIS A 190 -2.95 1.78 3.08
C HIS A 190 -3.40 0.46 3.73
N LEU A 191 -4.60 -0.03 3.40
CA LEU A 191 -5.11 -1.31 3.89
C LEU A 191 -4.19 -2.48 3.52
N ILE A 192 -3.72 -2.53 2.27
CA ILE A 192 -2.77 -3.56 1.83
C ILE A 192 -1.46 -3.43 2.59
N SER A 193 -0.98 -2.21 2.83
CA SER A 193 0.26 -1.99 3.58
C SER A 193 0.14 -2.45 5.03
N LEU A 194 -0.97 -2.15 5.69
CA LEU A 194 -1.25 -2.48 7.08
C LEU A 194 -1.44 -3.98 7.30
N PHE A 195 -2.29 -4.61 6.48
CA PHE A 195 -2.72 -5.99 6.69
C PHE A 195 -1.89 -7.04 5.94
N LYS A 196 -1.13 -6.62 4.91
CA LYS A 196 -0.42 -7.51 3.97
C LYS A 196 -1.26 -8.74 3.54
N PRO A 197 -2.47 -8.56 2.98
CA PRO A 197 -3.41 -9.66 2.79
C PRO A 197 -2.87 -10.75 1.83
N LEU A 198 -3.13 -12.01 2.15
CA LEU A 198 -2.54 -13.15 1.46
C LEU A 198 -2.81 -13.18 -0.06
N TRP A 199 -4.02 -12.79 -0.48
CA TRP A 199 -4.46 -12.86 -1.88
C TRP A 199 -4.07 -11.65 -2.73
N ASN A 200 -3.52 -10.61 -2.10
CA ASN A 200 -3.14 -9.39 -2.80
C ASN A 200 -1.84 -9.59 -3.61
N ASN A 201 -1.75 -8.93 -4.76
CA ASN A 201 -0.60 -9.07 -5.66
C ASN A 201 0.69 -8.56 -5.03
N GLU A 202 0.58 -7.62 -4.09
CA GLU A 202 1.65 -6.94 -3.38
C GLU A 202 2.44 -7.90 -2.48
N THR A 203 1.80 -8.96 -1.97
CA THR A 203 2.50 -9.95 -1.13
C THR A 203 3.28 -10.96 -1.95
N LYS A 204 2.98 -11.10 -3.26
CA LYS A 204 3.59 -12.06 -4.18
C LYS A 204 3.50 -13.54 -3.74
N ILE A 205 2.58 -13.85 -2.83
CA ILE A 205 2.38 -15.21 -2.30
C ILE A 205 1.27 -15.94 -3.04
N LEU A 206 0.02 -15.47 -2.88
CA LEU A 206 -1.16 -16.16 -3.38
C LEU A 206 -2.06 -15.26 -4.23
N PHE A 207 -1.44 -14.63 -5.22
CA PHE A 207 -2.11 -13.69 -6.10
C PHE A 207 -2.91 -14.37 -7.22
N GLY A 208 -3.90 -13.66 -7.77
CA GLY A 208 -4.60 -14.07 -9.00
C GLY A 208 -6.13 -14.18 -8.91
N ILE A 209 -6.74 -13.97 -7.75
CA ILE A 209 -8.21 -13.99 -7.62
C ILE A 209 -8.89 -12.95 -8.53
N GLY A 210 -8.31 -11.76 -8.66
CA GLY A 210 -8.85 -10.66 -9.47
C GLY A 210 -8.68 -10.79 -10.99
N LYS A 211 -8.01 -11.84 -11.49
CA LYS A 211 -7.83 -12.08 -12.93
C LYS A 211 -9.16 -12.52 -13.57
N HIS A 212 -9.49 -11.92 -14.71
CA HIS A 212 -10.59 -12.34 -15.58
C HIS A 212 -10.01 -13.17 -16.73
N GLY A 213 -10.49 -14.39 -16.91
CA GLY A 213 -9.97 -15.35 -17.89
C GLY A 213 -10.56 -15.24 -19.29
N ASP A 214 -11.02 -14.04 -19.66
CA ASP A 214 -11.89 -13.86 -20.82
C ASP A 214 -11.14 -13.50 -22.11
N SER A 215 -9.80 -13.33 -22.08
CA SER A 215 -9.00 -13.11 -23.29
C SER A 215 -8.27 -14.36 -23.75
N ALA A 216 -8.19 -14.57 -25.07
CA ALA A 216 -7.47 -15.69 -25.68
C ALA A 216 -5.99 -15.77 -25.25
N GLU A 217 -5.38 -14.63 -24.94
CA GLU A 217 -4.00 -14.46 -24.48
C GLU A 217 -3.76 -14.98 -23.06
N THR A 218 -4.79 -15.02 -22.20
CA THR A 218 -4.65 -15.56 -20.84
C THR A 218 -4.61 -17.08 -20.79
N ARG A 219 -5.04 -17.78 -21.85
CA ARG A 219 -5.03 -19.25 -21.96
C ARG A 219 -3.64 -19.83 -22.18
N THR A 220 -2.68 -19.03 -22.66
CA THR A 220 -1.29 -19.46 -22.87
C THR A 220 -0.39 -19.21 -21.65
N ASN A 221 -0.86 -18.48 -20.64
CA ASN A 221 -0.09 -18.16 -19.45
C ASN A 221 -0.19 -19.26 -18.39
N ASN A 222 0.87 -19.42 -17.58
CA ASN A 222 0.82 -20.25 -16.39
C ASN A 222 -0.35 -19.82 -15.48
N LYS A 223 -1.07 -20.78 -14.90
CA LYS A 223 -2.12 -20.48 -13.92
C LYS A 223 -1.51 -19.82 -12.68
N SER A 224 -2.27 -18.93 -12.05
CA SER A 224 -1.78 -18.14 -10.92
C SER A 224 -1.57 -19.01 -9.67
N PRO A 225 -0.76 -18.60 -8.67
CA PRO A 225 -0.66 -19.32 -7.41
C PRO A 225 -2.03 -19.54 -6.73
N TRP A 226 -2.94 -18.57 -6.84
CA TRP A 226 -4.30 -18.72 -6.33
C TRP A 226 -5.06 -19.86 -7.04
N ASP A 227 -4.95 -19.96 -8.38
CA ASP A 227 -5.56 -21.05 -9.17
C ASP A 227 -4.90 -22.41 -8.95
N THR A 228 -3.60 -22.43 -8.63
CA THR A 228 -2.91 -23.68 -8.28
C THR A 228 -3.39 -24.21 -6.94
N LEU A 229 -3.55 -23.33 -5.94
CA LEU A 229 -4.04 -23.73 -4.61
C LEU A 229 -5.53 -24.06 -4.62
N HIS A 230 -6.31 -23.34 -5.44
CA HIS A 230 -7.76 -23.47 -5.57
C HIS A 230 -8.16 -23.77 -7.03
N PRO A 231 -8.04 -25.04 -7.45
CA PRO A 231 -8.41 -25.44 -8.81
C PRO A 231 -9.93 -25.34 -9.02
N GLY A 232 -10.36 -25.06 -10.26
CA GLY A 232 -11.77 -25.15 -10.67
C GLY A 232 -12.25 -24.05 -11.62
N ARG A 233 -11.53 -22.92 -11.74
CA ARG A 233 -11.84 -21.90 -12.76
C ARG A 233 -11.50 -22.44 -14.16
N GLU A 234 -12.50 -22.53 -15.03
CA GLU A 234 -12.37 -23.12 -16.38
C GLU A 234 -11.22 -22.57 -17.21
N TRP A 235 -10.95 -21.26 -17.18
CA TRP A 235 -9.87 -20.65 -17.96
C TRP A 235 -8.46 -21.09 -17.51
N ALA A 236 -8.31 -21.51 -16.25
CA ALA A 236 -7.04 -21.97 -15.68
C ALA A 236 -6.86 -23.50 -15.84
N LYS A 237 -7.90 -24.19 -16.32
CA LYS A 237 -7.88 -25.64 -16.50
C LYS A 237 -6.95 -26.01 -17.65
N GLY A 238 -6.00 -26.90 -17.39
CA GLY A 238 -5.01 -27.35 -18.37
C GLY A 238 -3.79 -26.44 -18.51
N ASN A 239 -3.80 -25.25 -17.90
CA ASN A 239 -2.62 -24.38 -17.91
C ASN A 239 -1.54 -24.92 -16.94
N PRO A 240 -0.25 -24.85 -17.32
CA PRO A 240 0.84 -25.25 -16.45
C PRO A 240 0.89 -24.37 -15.19
N GLU A 241 1.33 -24.94 -14.07
CA GLU A 241 1.61 -24.18 -12.85
C GLU A 241 3.06 -23.68 -12.84
N ALA A 242 3.26 -22.40 -12.50
CA ALA A 242 4.60 -21.84 -12.33
C ALA A 242 5.23 -22.21 -10.97
N VAL A 243 4.39 -22.45 -9.97
CA VAL A 243 4.77 -22.75 -8.59
C VAL A 243 3.87 -23.88 -8.13
N SER A 244 4.46 -24.93 -7.53
CA SER A 244 3.70 -26.07 -7.02
C SER A 244 2.86 -25.72 -5.81
N ARG A 245 1.82 -26.52 -5.55
CA ARG A 245 0.95 -26.40 -4.37
C ARG A 245 1.76 -26.37 -3.06
N ASP A 246 2.70 -27.30 -2.88
CA ASP A 246 3.51 -27.38 -1.65
C ASP A 246 4.39 -26.15 -1.46
N ALA A 247 5.01 -25.65 -2.54
CA ALA A 247 5.81 -24.44 -2.48
C ALA A 247 4.96 -23.20 -2.15
N ILE A 248 3.71 -23.16 -2.61
CA ILE A 248 2.74 -22.12 -2.24
C ILE A 248 2.40 -22.22 -0.75
N VAL A 249 2.06 -23.40 -0.25
CA VAL A 249 1.75 -23.62 1.17
C VAL A 249 2.91 -23.19 2.07
N ALA A 250 4.14 -23.57 1.73
CA ALA A 250 5.33 -23.15 2.48
C ALA A 250 5.54 -21.61 2.48
N ARG A 251 5.15 -20.91 1.41
CA ARG A 251 5.17 -19.44 1.36
C ARG A 251 4.07 -18.82 2.24
N VAL A 252 2.88 -19.42 2.26
CA VAL A 252 1.77 -19.01 3.13
C VAL A 252 2.16 -19.17 4.60
N GLU A 253 2.77 -20.29 4.98
CA GLU A 253 3.25 -20.51 6.34
C GLU A 253 4.31 -19.49 6.75
N ARG A 254 5.31 -19.25 5.88
CA ARG A 254 6.34 -18.23 6.12
C ARG A 254 5.78 -16.82 6.22
N HIS A 255 4.71 -16.50 5.51
CA HIS A 255 4.09 -15.19 5.60
C HIS A 255 3.58 -14.93 7.01
N PHE A 256 2.89 -15.90 7.61
CA PHE A 256 2.32 -15.76 8.95
C PHE A 256 3.35 -15.86 10.09
N THR A 257 4.63 -16.14 9.82
CA THR A 257 5.69 -16.00 10.84
C THR A 257 6.13 -14.55 11.04
N THR A 258 5.83 -13.67 10.08
CA THR A 258 6.31 -12.27 10.08
C THR A 258 5.18 -11.25 9.93
N ALA A 259 4.09 -11.62 9.26
CA ALA A 259 2.92 -10.76 9.11
C ALA A 259 2.12 -10.67 10.41
N THR A 260 1.70 -9.45 10.75
CA THR A 260 0.82 -9.22 11.90
C THR A 260 -0.57 -9.74 11.61
N VAL A 261 -1.05 -10.63 12.47
CA VAL A 261 -2.46 -11.04 12.50
C VAL A 261 -3.19 -10.25 13.58
N PHE A 262 -4.22 -9.52 13.18
CA PHE A 262 -5.04 -8.70 14.06
C PHE A 262 -6.22 -9.52 14.55
N ALA A 263 -6.20 -9.96 15.80
CA ALA A 263 -7.29 -10.79 16.34
C ALA A 263 -8.57 -9.97 16.60
N THR A 264 -8.44 -8.68 16.93
CA THR A 264 -9.54 -7.81 17.37
C THR A 264 -9.48 -6.43 16.72
N VAL A 265 -10.59 -5.71 16.72
CA VAL A 265 -10.66 -4.34 16.17
C VAL A 265 -9.72 -3.41 16.95
N ASP A 266 -9.60 -3.60 18.27
CA ASP A 266 -8.69 -2.85 19.12
C ASP A 266 -7.23 -3.00 18.67
N SER A 267 -6.81 -4.22 18.29
CA SER A 267 -5.44 -4.43 17.78
C SER A 267 -5.18 -3.70 16.46
N VAL A 268 -6.19 -3.55 15.62
CA VAL A 268 -6.11 -2.74 14.39
C VAL A 268 -6.02 -1.25 14.72
N LEU A 269 -6.85 -0.78 15.66
CA LEU A 269 -6.86 0.61 16.11
C LEU A 269 -5.53 1.00 16.76
N GLU A 270 -4.96 0.14 17.60
CA GLU A 270 -3.65 0.36 18.20
C GLU A 270 -2.54 0.45 17.14
N ALA A 271 -2.54 -0.43 16.13
CA ALA A 271 -1.60 -0.33 15.02
C ALA A 271 -1.76 0.98 14.24
N PHE A 272 -2.99 1.43 14.03
CA PHE A 272 -3.27 2.71 13.41
C PHE A 272 -2.76 3.90 14.25
N LEU A 273 -3.03 3.92 15.56
CA LEU A 273 -2.53 4.96 16.46
C LEU A 273 -1.00 5.01 16.48
N ASN A 274 -0.35 3.84 16.44
CA ASN A 274 1.11 3.76 16.34
C ASN A 274 1.64 4.28 15.00
N ASP A 275 0.94 4.03 13.88
CA ASP A 275 1.30 4.59 12.57
C ASP A 275 1.20 6.12 12.55
N LEU A 276 0.12 6.67 13.11
CA LEU A 276 -0.05 8.13 13.25
C LEU A 276 1.05 8.76 14.10
N ARG A 277 1.46 8.12 15.20
CA ARG A 277 2.58 8.62 16.03
C ARG A 277 3.88 8.69 15.24
N ARG A 278 4.20 7.65 14.46
CA ARG A 278 5.43 7.57 13.66
C ARG A 278 5.50 8.59 12.53
N THR A 279 4.35 8.95 11.94
CA THR A 279 4.33 10.00 10.89
C THR A 279 4.42 11.41 11.47
N ASN A 280 4.13 11.55 12.76
CA ASN A 280 4.25 12.81 13.51
C ASN A 280 5.64 13.06 14.08
N ASP A 281 6.52 12.07 14.01
CA ASP A 281 7.91 12.23 14.39
C ASP A 281 8.56 13.16 13.37
N LEU A 282 9.08 14.29 13.85
CA LEU A 282 9.89 15.22 13.06
C LEU A 282 11.21 14.58 12.58
N VAL A 283 11.38 13.27 12.71
CA VAL A 283 12.56 12.52 12.28
C VAL A 283 12.41 12.22 10.80
N PRO A 284 13.36 12.61 9.94
CA PRO A 284 13.29 12.31 8.51
C PRO A 284 13.18 10.79 8.30
N PRO A 285 12.47 10.32 7.26
CA PRO A 285 12.29 8.90 7.01
C PRO A 285 13.64 8.18 6.95
N SER A 286 13.90 7.30 7.91
CA SER A 286 15.00 6.33 7.85
C SER A 286 14.74 5.38 6.67
N GLU A 287 15.81 4.97 5.99
CA GLU A 287 15.95 4.33 4.67
C GLU A 287 15.05 3.13 4.27
N LEU A 288 14.01 2.78 5.03
CA LEU A 288 13.17 1.60 4.76
C LEU A 288 12.17 1.76 3.60
N ASP A 289 11.92 2.97 3.09
CA ASP A 289 10.97 3.21 1.99
C ASP A 289 11.57 3.16 0.58
N SER A 290 12.84 2.81 0.43
CA SER A 290 13.52 2.75 -0.88
C SER A 290 13.35 1.43 -1.66
N SER A 291 12.63 0.45 -1.11
CA SER A 291 12.50 -0.89 -1.73
C SER A 291 11.26 -1.07 -2.64
N GLY A 292 10.69 0.02 -3.15
CA GLY A 292 9.41 0.01 -3.91
C GLY A 292 9.44 0.48 -5.36
N ILE A 293 10.60 0.80 -5.95
CA ILE A 293 10.69 1.26 -7.35
C ILE A 293 11.83 0.53 -8.07
N VAL A 294 11.54 -0.69 -8.51
CA VAL A 294 12.20 -1.24 -9.70
C VAL A 294 11.18 -1.21 -10.81
N ALA A 295 11.31 -0.20 -11.68
CA ALA A 295 10.66 -0.19 -12.98
C ALA A 295 11.34 -1.25 -13.84
N GLU A 296 10.67 -2.38 -14.08
CA GLU A 296 11.04 -3.29 -15.16
C GLU A 296 10.52 -2.70 -16.47
N SER A 297 11.42 -2.10 -17.23
CA SER A 297 11.32 -1.97 -18.68
C SER A 297 11.98 -3.19 -19.31
N SER A 298 11.17 -4.04 -19.93
CA SER A 298 11.56 -4.96 -21.01
C SER A 298 10.37 -5.06 -21.96
#